data_AF-A0A7X9BAK0-F1
#
_entry.id   AF-A0A7X9BAK0-F1
#
_cell.length_a   1.000
_cell.length_b   1.000
_cell.length_c   1.000
_cell.angle_alpha   90.00
_cell.angle_beta   90.00
_cell.angle_gamma   90.00
#
_symmetry.space_group_name_H-M   'P 1'
#
loop_
_entity.id
_entity.type
_entity.pdbx_description
1 polymer ?
#
loop_
_entity_poly.entity_id
_entity_poly.type
_entity_poly.pdbx_seq_one_letter_code
_entity_poly.pdbx_strand_id
1 'polypeptide(L)'
;GPLLNGYIHKGLEQEIKTFLNPKTRDGFHSFLSESLSYWKAWKVAGNPPTVIRNWLSGMLIQTDLAGFPVWTPSNAPKYVKALKSYISRDSFYKKLRNEGQYGSDYYGVEIAEEELQRIIDRAEKSNNVMKSYSETLLGDKFKAIFKDPLQYYGHIDHIQRTYLALCLMEDGATTPQAIHFANKWQLDYRFVPQMIDSLRQGIGGWLYPFLSFYTLMMPRIAEVLVTRPWVLLKYPIAIAAFNAMAISMLGASEEEVENAKPSWLVGKDYVLLLPHRDDAGNFQFVSLDYTFPFGKPETAFIDIDQLMMFAKSPGLMSIFINIANNYDNFTNSKIYEDTDLKEDKRDKIIEYVARNLGPGFITHALNLWRVSQGETTGFPIERVKEMGQTVSRTLGVPIYSGGYNEAYWKIRNLEEEIDNIEYAYGLLLSNPNISDEEKLRKGKLFTDEITRRIEKIQEISTSMPGTQQEPTRTTPKKKIPFGNK
;
A
#
# COMPACT_ATOMS: atom_id res chain seq x y z
N GLY A 1 20.42 -10.26 -24.82
CA GLY A 1 19.71 -9.25 -24.02
C GLY A 1 19.96 -7.86 -24.59
N PRO A 2 19.27 -6.81 -24.11
CA PRO A 2 19.34 -5.44 -24.66
C PRO A 2 20.72 -4.75 -24.55
N LEU A 3 21.72 -5.44 -24.00
CA LEU A 3 23.12 -5.00 -23.91
C LEU A 3 24.05 -5.79 -24.84
N LEU A 4 23.54 -6.73 -25.65
CA LEU A 4 24.38 -7.42 -26.63
C LEU A 4 24.86 -6.37 -27.65
N ASN A 5 26.17 -6.14 -27.68
CA ASN A 5 26.88 -5.19 -28.57
C ASN A 5 26.81 -3.70 -28.18
N GLY A 6 26.38 -3.36 -26.96
CA GLY A 6 26.46 -1.98 -26.44
C GLY A 6 27.83 -1.67 -25.80
N TYR A 7 28.27 -0.42 -25.83
CA TYR A 7 29.45 0.02 -25.08
C TYR A 7 29.16 -0.03 -23.58
N ILE A 8 29.92 -0.84 -22.84
CA ILE A 8 29.89 -0.90 -21.38
C ILE A 8 31.18 -0.27 -20.88
N HIS A 9 31.07 0.73 -20.00
CA HIS A 9 32.21 1.37 -19.37
C HIS A 9 33.01 0.32 -18.56
N LYS A 10 34.33 0.27 -18.73
CA LYS A 10 35.19 -0.78 -18.15
C LYS A 10 35.07 -0.90 -16.62
N GLY A 11 34.86 0.21 -15.91
CA GLY A 11 34.62 0.20 -14.47
C GLY A 11 33.33 -0.54 -14.08
N LEU A 12 32.23 -0.28 -14.80
CA LEU A 12 30.96 -0.96 -14.60
C LEU A 12 31.04 -2.44 -14.98
N GLU A 13 31.79 -2.77 -16.04
CA GLU A 13 32.05 -4.16 -16.43
C GLU A 13 32.76 -4.95 -15.32
N GLN A 14 33.75 -4.33 -14.67
CA GLN A 14 34.55 -4.95 -13.61
C GLN A 14 33.74 -5.13 -12.32
N GLU A 15 32.88 -4.17 -11.99
CA GLU A 15 31.90 -4.29 -10.90
C GLU A 15 30.87 -5.39 -11.17
N ILE A 16 30.26 -5.41 -12.36
CA ILE A 16 29.32 -6.46 -12.77
C ILE A 16 29.98 -7.85 -12.68
N LYS A 17 31.22 -8.00 -13.18
CA LYS A 17 31.98 -9.26 -13.07
C LYS A 17 32.23 -9.69 -11.62
N THR A 18 32.35 -8.74 -10.70
CA THR A 18 32.53 -8.99 -9.27
C THR A 18 31.22 -9.47 -8.63
N PHE A 19 30.08 -8.87 -8.99
CA PHE A 19 28.73 -9.31 -8.55
C PHE A 19 28.24 -10.63 -9.17
N LEU A 20 28.80 -11.03 -10.31
CA LEU A 20 28.42 -12.24 -11.03
C LEU A 20 29.25 -13.48 -10.66
N ASN A 21 30.23 -13.39 -9.75
CA ASN A 21 31.07 -14.53 -9.40
C ASN A 21 30.25 -15.58 -8.59
N PRO A 22 29.90 -16.74 -9.16
CA PRO A 22 28.96 -17.68 -8.53
C PRO A 22 29.59 -18.50 -7.38
N LYS A 23 30.90 -18.35 -7.15
CA LYS A 23 31.67 -19.20 -6.23
C LYS A 23 31.50 -18.88 -4.74
N THR A 24 30.61 -17.96 -4.38
CA THR A 24 30.31 -17.56 -2.98
C THR A 24 28.85 -17.82 -2.58
N ARG A 25 28.20 -18.82 -3.18
CA ARG A 25 26.91 -19.33 -2.69
C ARG A 25 27.11 -20.24 -1.48
N ASP A 26 27.49 -19.64 -0.36
CA ASP A 26 27.61 -20.32 0.93
C ASP A 26 26.21 -20.66 1.51
N GLY A 27 26.13 -21.66 2.39
CA GLY A 27 24.87 -22.08 3.03
C GLY A 27 24.10 -20.95 3.72
N PHE A 28 24.81 -19.92 4.22
CA PHE A 28 24.21 -18.71 4.79
C PHE A 28 23.41 -17.90 3.76
N HIS A 29 23.89 -17.76 2.52
CA HIS A 29 23.17 -17.07 1.45
C HIS A 29 21.90 -17.81 1.02
N SER A 30 21.93 -19.15 1.03
CA SER A 30 20.76 -19.98 0.75
C SER A 30 19.71 -19.83 1.85
N PHE A 31 20.12 -19.93 3.12
CA PHE A 31 19.24 -19.72 4.27
C PHE A 31 18.55 -18.35 4.26
N LEU A 32 19.30 -17.28 4.00
CA LEU A 32 18.74 -15.93 3.88
C LEU A 32 17.75 -15.83 2.70
N SER A 33 18.07 -16.41 1.54
CA SER A 33 17.19 -16.33 0.38
C SER A 33 15.87 -17.11 0.60
N GLU A 34 15.95 -18.25 1.27
CA GLU A 34 14.80 -19.08 1.63
C GLU A 34 13.91 -18.40 2.68
N SER A 35 14.49 -17.90 3.77
CA SER A 35 13.76 -17.17 4.81
C SER A 35 13.13 -15.86 4.30
N LEU A 36 13.79 -15.14 3.39
CA LEU A 36 13.20 -13.99 2.70
C LEU A 36 11.99 -14.41 1.85
N SER A 37 12.09 -15.55 1.17
CA SER A 37 11.00 -16.08 0.34
C SER A 37 9.80 -16.45 1.20
N TYR A 38 10.01 -17.11 2.36
CA TYR A 38 8.96 -17.37 3.34
C TYR A 38 8.36 -16.09 3.93
N TRP A 39 9.19 -15.10 4.27
CA TRP A 39 8.69 -13.82 4.78
C TRP A 39 7.82 -13.10 3.74
N LYS A 40 8.28 -13.04 2.48
CA LYS A 40 7.49 -12.48 1.36
C LYS A 40 6.20 -13.26 1.16
N ALA A 41 6.26 -14.60 1.19
CA ALA A 41 5.11 -15.47 1.15
C ALA A 41 4.10 -15.12 2.28
N TRP A 42 4.54 -14.89 3.51
CA TRP A 42 3.65 -14.53 4.62
C TRP A 42 3.11 -13.09 4.59
N LYS A 43 3.90 -12.14 4.07
CA LYS A 43 3.56 -10.71 4.04
C LYS A 43 2.80 -10.25 2.82
N VAL A 44 3.01 -10.93 1.69
CA VAL A 44 2.42 -10.57 0.40
C VAL A 44 1.31 -11.56 0.07
N ALA A 45 1.62 -12.87 0.00
CA ALA A 45 0.62 -13.87 -0.36
C ALA A 45 -0.30 -14.22 0.82
N GLY A 46 0.24 -14.46 2.00
CA GLY A 46 -0.49 -14.68 3.26
C GLY A 46 -1.15 -13.42 3.85
N ASN A 47 -1.26 -12.35 3.06
CA ASN A 47 -1.89 -11.11 3.46
C ASN A 47 -3.02 -10.76 2.48
N PRO A 48 -4.25 -11.25 2.75
CA PRO A 48 -5.45 -10.98 1.96
C PRO A 48 -5.55 -9.57 1.34
N PRO A 49 -5.45 -8.47 2.12
CA PRO A 49 -5.50 -7.13 1.54
C PRO A 49 -4.38 -6.83 0.56
N THR A 50 -3.16 -7.32 0.77
CA THR A 50 -2.05 -7.12 -0.16
C THR A 50 -2.31 -7.84 -1.48
N VAL A 51 -2.78 -9.09 -1.43
CA VAL A 51 -3.13 -9.86 -2.64
C VAL A 51 -4.17 -9.11 -3.48
N ILE A 52 -5.21 -8.59 -2.83
CA ILE A 52 -6.28 -7.85 -3.51
C ILE A 52 -5.77 -6.54 -4.08
N ARG A 53 -4.95 -5.79 -3.35
CA ARG A 53 -4.37 -4.54 -3.86
C ARG A 53 -3.46 -4.79 -5.04
N ASN A 54 -2.64 -5.84 -5.01
CA ASN A 54 -1.81 -6.23 -6.15
C ASN A 54 -2.67 -6.63 -7.35
N TRP A 55 -3.77 -7.36 -7.12
CA TRP A 55 -4.73 -7.69 -8.16
C TRP A 55 -5.40 -6.44 -8.75
N LEU A 56 -5.89 -5.52 -7.91
CA LEU A 56 -6.48 -4.25 -8.34
C LEU A 56 -5.46 -3.38 -9.08
N SER A 57 -4.22 -3.32 -8.62
CA SER A 57 -3.14 -2.58 -9.27
C SER A 57 -2.79 -3.19 -10.63
N GLY A 58 -2.62 -4.51 -10.71
CA GLY A 58 -2.38 -5.22 -11.96
C GLY A 58 -3.54 -5.07 -12.94
N MET A 59 -4.77 -5.27 -12.46
CA MET A 59 -5.99 -5.21 -13.26
C MET A 59 -6.33 -3.80 -13.74
N LEU A 60 -6.30 -2.80 -12.85
CA LEU A 60 -6.72 -1.45 -13.18
C LEU A 60 -5.55 -0.63 -13.71
N ILE A 61 -4.46 -0.57 -12.96
CA ILE A 61 -3.37 0.37 -13.25
C ILE A 61 -2.46 -0.17 -14.35
N GLN A 62 -1.92 -1.38 -14.20
CA GLN A 62 -0.94 -1.89 -15.17
C GLN A 62 -1.55 -2.16 -16.55
N THR A 63 -2.82 -2.59 -16.62
CA THR A 63 -3.50 -2.73 -17.93
C THR A 63 -3.77 -1.40 -18.61
N ASP A 64 -4.09 -0.37 -17.85
CA ASP A 64 -4.28 0.97 -18.37
C ASP A 64 -2.96 1.64 -18.78
N LEU A 65 -1.91 1.46 -17.98
CA LEU A 65 -0.55 1.82 -18.36
C LEU A 65 -0.12 1.11 -19.64
N ALA A 66 -0.62 -0.10 -19.92
CA ALA A 66 -0.40 -0.82 -21.17
C ALA A 66 -1.22 -0.26 -22.35
N GLY A 67 -2.29 0.51 -22.09
CA GLY A 67 -3.21 1.04 -23.09
C GLY A 67 -4.49 0.23 -23.27
N PHE A 68 -4.72 -0.77 -22.41
CA PHE A 68 -5.90 -1.62 -22.42
C PHE A 68 -6.64 -1.55 -21.08
N PRO A 69 -7.15 -0.37 -20.66
CA PRO A 69 -7.92 -0.25 -19.42
C PRO A 69 -9.14 -1.15 -19.42
N VAL A 70 -9.24 -2.01 -18.40
CA VAL A 70 -10.30 -3.04 -18.30
C VAL A 70 -11.71 -2.46 -18.14
N TRP A 71 -11.84 -1.24 -17.64
CA TRP A 71 -13.14 -0.60 -17.39
C TRP A 71 -13.77 0.03 -18.62
N THR A 72 -13.07 0.07 -19.75
CA THR A 72 -13.66 0.61 -20.99
C THR A 72 -14.65 -0.38 -21.59
N PRO A 73 -15.75 0.09 -22.22
CA PRO A 73 -16.77 -0.79 -22.78
C PRO A 73 -16.24 -1.82 -23.79
N SER A 74 -15.20 -1.47 -24.56
CA SER A 74 -14.57 -2.37 -25.54
C SER A 74 -13.68 -3.44 -24.90
N ASN A 75 -13.11 -3.17 -23.73
CA ASN A 75 -12.11 -4.02 -23.10
C ASN A 75 -12.67 -4.87 -21.97
N ALA A 76 -13.73 -4.43 -21.29
CA ALA A 76 -14.35 -5.20 -20.21
C ALA A 76 -14.77 -6.61 -20.67
N PRO A 77 -15.43 -6.79 -21.85
CA PRO A 77 -15.73 -8.12 -22.37
C PRO A 77 -14.48 -8.96 -22.67
N LYS A 78 -13.39 -8.34 -23.13
CA LYS A 78 -12.10 -9.01 -23.40
C LYS A 78 -11.46 -9.49 -22.10
N TYR A 79 -11.54 -8.71 -21.02
CA TYR A 79 -11.07 -9.14 -19.70
C TYR A 79 -11.84 -10.35 -19.20
N VAL A 80 -13.18 -10.33 -19.32
CA VAL A 80 -14.03 -11.47 -18.98
C VAL A 80 -13.67 -12.70 -19.83
N LYS A 81 -13.43 -12.53 -21.13
CA LYS A 81 -13.00 -13.61 -22.04
C LYS A 81 -11.63 -14.19 -21.64
N ALA A 82 -10.66 -13.34 -21.30
CA ALA A 82 -9.34 -13.78 -20.84
C ALA A 82 -9.41 -14.51 -19.50
N LEU A 83 -10.22 -14.01 -18.57
CA LEU A 83 -10.52 -14.66 -17.31
C LEU A 83 -11.11 -16.06 -17.59
N LYS A 84 -12.17 -16.15 -18.40
CA LYS A 84 -12.78 -17.43 -18.81
C LYS A 84 -11.77 -18.41 -19.39
N SER A 85 -10.98 -17.97 -20.37
CA SER A 85 -9.98 -18.79 -21.03
C SER A 85 -8.93 -19.33 -20.05
N TYR A 86 -8.44 -18.48 -19.15
CA TYR A 86 -7.47 -18.87 -18.14
C TYR A 86 -8.03 -19.93 -17.17
N ILE A 87 -9.30 -19.78 -16.78
CA ILE A 87 -10.01 -20.66 -15.86
C ILE A 87 -10.31 -22.00 -16.49
N SER A 88 -10.96 -21.99 -17.66
CA SER A 88 -11.39 -23.19 -18.37
C SER A 88 -10.24 -23.90 -19.07
N ARG A 89 -9.02 -23.34 -19.01
CA ARG A 89 -7.81 -23.86 -19.65
C ARG A 89 -8.06 -24.20 -21.12
N ASP A 90 -8.77 -23.32 -21.82
CA ASP A 90 -9.20 -23.56 -23.20
C ASP A 90 -8.02 -23.58 -24.18
N SER A 91 -8.31 -23.69 -25.49
CA SER A 91 -7.27 -23.68 -26.52
C SER A 91 -6.42 -22.41 -26.52
N PHE A 92 -6.98 -21.26 -26.15
CA PHE A 92 -6.24 -20.00 -26.10
C PHE A 92 -5.25 -20.00 -24.94
N TYR A 93 -5.70 -20.40 -23.74
CA TYR A 93 -4.80 -20.60 -22.59
C TYR A 93 -3.68 -21.59 -22.90
N LYS A 94 -4.02 -22.76 -23.47
CA LYS A 94 -3.04 -23.80 -23.83
C LYS A 94 -2.02 -23.29 -24.84
N LYS A 95 -2.45 -22.48 -25.82
CA LYS A 95 -1.55 -21.83 -26.76
C LYS A 95 -0.55 -20.92 -26.04
N LEU A 96 -1.03 -19.99 -25.21
CA LEU A 96 -0.15 -19.09 -24.46
C LEU A 96 0.80 -19.85 -23.51
N ARG A 97 0.29 -20.88 -22.84
CA ARG A 97 1.09 -21.76 -21.96
C ARG A 97 2.22 -22.44 -22.73
N ASN A 98 1.91 -23.08 -23.85
CA ASN A 98 2.88 -23.82 -24.66
C ASN A 98 3.96 -22.90 -25.24
N GLU A 99 3.59 -21.64 -25.50
CA GLU A 99 4.53 -20.60 -25.96
C GLU A 99 5.27 -19.89 -24.80
N GLY A 100 5.11 -20.35 -23.55
CA GLY A 100 5.92 -19.93 -22.41
C GLY A 100 5.45 -18.68 -21.66
N GLN A 101 4.19 -18.25 -21.86
CA GLN A 101 3.61 -17.06 -21.23
C GLN A 101 3.75 -17.07 -19.69
N TYR A 102 3.60 -18.24 -19.07
CA TYR A 102 3.48 -18.41 -17.61
C TYR A 102 4.74 -18.96 -16.92
N GLY A 103 5.85 -19.14 -17.65
CA GLY A 103 7.13 -19.58 -17.06
C GLY A 103 7.09 -20.96 -16.37
N SER A 104 7.88 -21.15 -15.31
CA SER A 104 7.90 -22.36 -14.47
C SER A 104 6.83 -22.37 -13.38
N ASP A 105 6.12 -21.26 -13.19
CA ASP A 105 5.26 -21.02 -12.03
C ASP A 105 3.89 -21.70 -12.14
N TYR A 106 3.56 -22.30 -13.30
CA TYR A 106 2.29 -23.00 -13.51
C TYR A 106 2.25 -24.42 -12.92
N TYR A 107 3.39 -25.03 -12.58
CA TYR A 107 3.44 -26.42 -12.09
C TYR A 107 2.91 -26.59 -10.66
N GLY A 108 2.74 -25.51 -9.89
CA GLY A 108 2.14 -25.52 -8.55
C GLY A 108 0.65 -25.19 -8.51
N VAL A 109 -0.01 -25.14 -9.68
CA VAL A 109 -1.27 -24.42 -9.90
C VAL A 109 -2.35 -25.38 -10.41
N GLU A 110 -2.54 -26.47 -9.68
CA GLU A 110 -3.64 -27.42 -9.86
C GLU A 110 -4.51 -27.45 -8.62
N ILE A 111 -5.37 -26.43 -8.43
CA ILE A 111 -6.60 -26.52 -7.62
C ILE A 111 -7.53 -25.34 -8.01
N ALA A 112 -8.84 -25.63 -8.06
CA ALA A 112 -10.00 -24.74 -8.18
C ALA A 112 -10.59 -24.44 -9.59
N GLU A 113 -10.65 -25.44 -10.46
CA GLU A 113 -11.43 -25.38 -11.73
C GLU A 113 -12.95 -25.25 -11.49
N GLU A 114 -13.50 -26.02 -10.54
CA GLU A 114 -14.97 -26.07 -10.30
C GLU A 114 -15.54 -24.81 -9.62
N GLU A 115 -14.77 -24.13 -8.78
CA GLU A 115 -15.25 -22.96 -8.03
C GLU A 115 -15.37 -21.71 -8.91
N LEU A 116 -14.49 -21.64 -9.90
CA LEU A 116 -14.26 -20.48 -10.74
C LEU A 116 -15.09 -20.53 -12.03
N GLN A 117 -15.43 -21.73 -12.52
CA GLN A 117 -16.45 -21.92 -13.56
C GLN A 117 -17.84 -21.40 -13.13
N ARG A 118 -18.21 -21.56 -11.85
CA ARG A 118 -19.48 -21.04 -11.32
C ARG A 118 -19.52 -19.50 -11.19
N ILE A 119 -18.37 -18.83 -11.21
CA ILE A 119 -18.27 -17.35 -11.21
C ILE A 119 -18.62 -16.81 -12.60
N ILE A 120 -18.13 -17.49 -13.63
CA ILE A 120 -18.39 -17.19 -15.04
C ILE A 120 -19.89 -17.26 -15.36
N ASP A 121 -20.58 -18.32 -14.92
CA ASP A 121 -22.00 -18.55 -15.21
C ASP A 121 -22.92 -17.47 -14.60
N ARG A 122 -22.47 -16.76 -13.55
CA ARG A 122 -23.21 -15.65 -12.93
C ARG A 122 -22.94 -14.32 -13.63
N ALA A 123 -21.69 -14.07 -14.04
CA ALA A 123 -21.31 -12.86 -14.78
C ALA A 123 -22.02 -12.76 -16.14
N GLU A 124 -22.32 -13.90 -16.78
CA GLU A 124 -23.09 -13.95 -18.04
C GLU A 124 -24.57 -13.57 -17.88
N LYS A 125 -25.14 -13.69 -16.67
CA LYS A 125 -26.59 -13.47 -16.44
C LYS A 125 -26.96 -12.04 -16.05
N SER A 126 -26.02 -11.25 -15.54
CA SER A 126 -26.29 -9.87 -15.14
C SER A 126 -25.86 -8.90 -16.24
N ASN A 127 -26.82 -8.29 -16.93
CA ASN A 127 -26.60 -7.31 -18.01
C ASN A 127 -26.06 -5.94 -17.50
N ASN A 128 -25.27 -5.95 -16.43
CA ASN A 128 -24.60 -4.80 -15.84
C ASN A 128 -23.27 -5.26 -15.25
N VAL A 129 -22.21 -5.13 -16.05
CA VAL A 129 -20.87 -5.67 -15.79
C VAL A 129 -20.33 -5.17 -14.46
N MET A 130 -20.53 -3.91 -14.10
CA MET A 130 -19.94 -3.37 -12.87
C MET A 130 -20.57 -3.91 -11.59
N LYS A 131 -21.86 -4.27 -11.63
CA LYS A 131 -22.58 -4.93 -10.53
C LYS A 131 -22.18 -6.40 -10.38
N SER A 132 -21.92 -7.09 -11.49
CA SER A 132 -21.43 -8.47 -11.48
C SER A 132 -20.02 -8.57 -10.90
N TYR A 133 -19.16 -7.58 -11.20
CA TYR A 133 -17.81 -7.49 -10.63
C TYR A 133 -17.87 -7.29 -9.11
N SER A 134 -18.69 -6.36 -8.60
CA SER A 134 -18.78 -6.10 -7.16
C SER A 134 -19.38 -7.26 -6.35
N GLU A 135 -20.40 -7.94 -6.87
CA GLU A 135 -21.06 -9.05 -6.16
C GLU A 135 -20.24 -10.36 -6.19
N THR A 136 -19.44 -10.56 -7.24
CA THR A 136 -18.55 -11.72 -7.36
C THR A 136 -17.31 -11.58 -6.47
N LEU A 137 -16.81 -10.35 -6.30
CA LEU A 137 -15.62 -10.04 -5.49
C LEU A 137 -15.89 -9.99 -3.98
N LEU A 138 -17.13 -9.91 -3.52
CA LEU A 138 -17.45 -9.73 -2.10
C LEU A 138 -18.27 -10.89 -1.48
N GLY A 139 -18.53 -11.96 -2.24
CA GLY A 139 -19.36 -13.10 -1.81
C GLY A 139 -18.61 -14.25 -1.11
N ASP A 140 -19.35 -15.29 -0.71
CA ASP A 140 -18.87 -16.49 0.02
C ASP A 140 -17.73 -17.27 -0.65
N LYS A 141 -17.41 -16.98 -1.91
CA LYS A 141 -16.32 -17.60 -2.67
C LYS A 141 -15.04 -16.78 -2.70
N PHE A 142 -15.11 -15.49 -2.39
CA PHE A 142 -13.93 -14.72 -2.01
C PHE A 142 -13.29 -15.31 -0.74
N LYS A 143 -14.10 -15.95 0.12
CA LYS A 143 -13.63 -16.76 1.25
C LYS A 143 -12.85 -18.02 0.85
N ALA A 144 -13.09 -18.58 -0.35
CA ALA A 144 -12.37 -19.74 -0.85
C ALA A 144 -10.98 -19.39 -1.42
N ILE A 145 -10.84 -18.19 -2.00
CA ILE A 145 -9.55 -17.58 -2.38
C ILE A 145 -8.62 -17.46 -1.16
N PHE A 146 -9.17 -17.32 0.05
CA PHE A 146 -8.41 -17.25 1.31
C PHE A 146 -8.06 -18.61 1.94
N LYS A 147 -8.47 -19.75 1.35
CA LYS A 147 -8.12 -21.07 1.91
C LYS A 147 -6.67 -21.49 1.63
N ASP A 148 -6.07 -21.02 0.52
CA ASP A 148 -4.64 -21.18 0.25
C ASP A 148 -4.06 -19.94 -0.47
N PRO A 149 -3.63 -18.91 0.28
CA PRO A 149 -3.20 -17.63 -0.28
C PRO A 149 -1.92 -17.71 -1.14
N LEU A 150 -1.11 -18.77 -0.98
CA LEU A 150 0.17 -18.95 -1.68
C LEU A 150 -0.01 -19.44 -3.12
N GLN A 151 -0.99 -20.30 -3.37
CA GLN A 151 -1.29 -20.79 -4.71
C GLN A 151 -2.03 -19.75 -5.57
N TYR A 152 -2.75 -18.80 -4.94
CA TYR A 152 -3.59 -17.84 -5.66
C TYR A 152 -2.85 -16.65 -6.27
N TYR A 153 -1.70 -16.23 -5.71
CA TYR A 153 -0.98 -15.05 -6.17
C TYR A 153 -0.53 -15.15 -7.64
N GLY A 154 -0.01 -16.31 -8.06
CA GLY A 154 0.41 -16.52 -9.45
C GLY A 154 -0.74 -16.50 -10.45
N HIS A 155 -1.95 -16.90 -10.03
CA HIS A 155 -3.14 -16.89 -10.88
C HIS A 155 -3.57 -15.47 -11.28
N ILE A 156 -3.44 -14.52 -10.35
CA ILE A 156 -3.78 -13.12 -10.58
C ILE A 156 -2.97 -12.60 -11.78
N ASP A 157 -1.64 -12.57 -11.67
CA ASP A 157 -0.76 -12.04 -12.71
C ASP A 157 -0.98 -12.75 -14.06
N HIS A 158 -1.23 -14.06 -14.03
CA HIS A 158 -1.50 -14.82 -15.25
C HIS A 158 -2.80 -14.41 -15.94
N ILE A 159 -3.85 -14.03 -15.21
CA ILE A 159 -5.10 -13.51 -15.80
C ILE A 159 -4.82 -12.20 -16.52
N GLN A 160 -4.13 -11.24 -15.90
CA GLN A 160 -3.81 -9.97 -16.58
C GLN A 160 -2.89 -10.17 -17.78
N ARG A 161 -1.93 -11.09 -17.70
CA ARG A 161 -1.07 -11.46 -18.83
C ARG A 161 -1.86 -12.08 -19.98
N THR A 162 -2.81 -12.97 -19.67
CA THR A 162 -3.73 -13.56 -20.65
C THR A 162 -4.57 -12.49 -21.32
N TYR A 163 -5.07 -11.53 -20.55
CA TYR A 163 -5.86 -10.41 -21.04
C TYR A 163 -5.07 -9.48 -21.96
N LEU A 164 -3.86 -9.06 -21.58
CA LEU A 164 -3.04 -8.20 -22.44
C LEU A 164 -2.60 -8.91 -23.73
N ALA A 165 -2.29 -10.21 -23.63
CA ALA A 165 -1.98 -11.00 -24.82
C ALA A 165 -3.19 -11.11 -25.75
N LEU A 166 -4.39 -11.38 -25.20
CA LEU A 166 -5.64 -11.40 -25.96
C LEU A 166 -5.88 -10.08 -26.69
N CYS A 167 -5.78 -8.95 -25.97
CA CYS A 167 -6.02 -7.64 -26.56
C CYS A 167 -5.07 -7.36 -27.72
N LEU A 168 -3.76 -7.61 -27.53
CA LEU A 168 -2.78 -7.33 -28.57
C LEU A 168 -2.91 -8.28 -29.79
N MET A 169 -3.28 -9.54 -29.56
CA MET A 169 -3.55 -10.48 -30.65
C MET A 169 -4.80 -10.12 -31.46
N GLU A 170 -5.84 -9.61 -30.80
CA GLU A 170 -7.03 -9.07 -31.49
C GLU A 170 -6.71 -7.82 -32.30
N ASP A 171 -5.70 -7.04 -31.88
CA ASP A 171 -5.15 -5.91 -32.64
C ASP A 171 -4.16 -6.35 -33.74
N GLY A 172 -4.03 -7.66 -34.00
CA GLY A 172 -3.26 -8.22 -35.11
C GLY A 172 -1.81 -8.60 -34.79
N ALA A 173 -1.38 -8.53 -33.53
CA ALA A 173 -0.03 -8.97 -33.17
C ALA A 173 0.12 -10.50 -33.23
N THR A 174 1.33 -10.94 -33.57
CA THR A 174 1.71 -12.36 -33.45
C THR A 174 1.72 -12.79 -31.98
N THR A 175 1.55 -14.09 -31.72
CA THR A 175 1.58 -14.61 -30.34
C THR A 175 2.88 -14.24 -29.59
N PRO A 176 4.09 -14.35 -30.18
CA PRO A 176 5.31 -13.96 -29.47
C PRO A 176 5.36 -12.47 -29.11
N GLN A 177 4.86 -11.58 -29.98
CA GLN A 177 4.75 -10.15 -29.69
C GLN A 177 3.79 -9.89 -28.54
N ALA A 178 2.63 -10.56 -28.55
CA ALA A 178 1.63 -10.45 -27.49
C ALA A 178 2.13 -10.96 -26.14
N ILE A 179 2.85 -12.08 -26.13
CA ILE A 179 3.52 -12.64 -24.94
C ILE A 179 4.56 -11.66 -24.40
N HIS A 180 5.43 -11.14 -25.26
CA HIS A 180 6.44 -10.16 -24.86
C HIS A 180 5.81 -8.90 -24.27
N PHE A 181 4.77 -8.37 -24.92
CA PHE A 181 4.04 -7.20 -24.47
C PHE A 181 3.36 -7.42 -23.11
N ALA A 182 2.64 -8.52 -22.95
CA ALA A 182 1.97 -8.86 -21.69
C ALA A 182 2.97 -8.98 -20.53
N ASN A 183 4.10 -9.68 -20.75
CA ASN A 183 5.15 -9.86 -19.75
C ASN A 183 5.90 -8.56 -19.44
N LYS A 184 6.02 -7.65 -20.41
CA LYS A 184 6.60 -6.32 -20.22
C LYS A 184 5.76 -5.47 -19.26
N TRP A 185 4.44 -5.49 -19.40
CA TRP A 185 3.52 -4.64 -18.61
C TRP A 185 3.11 -5.26 -17.28
N GLN A 186 3.04 -6.60 -17.18
CA GLN A 186 2.82 -7.34 -15.93
C GLN A 186 4.13 -7.77 -15.25
N LEU A 187 5.17 -6.96 -15.47
CA LEU A 187 6.47 -6.98 -14.78
C LEU A 187 7.09 -8.38 -14.61
N ASP A 188 7.33 -9.08 -15.72
CA ASP A 188 7.99 -10.37 -15.66
C ASP A 188 9.40 -10.27 -15.06
N TYR A 189 9.57 -10.86 -13.87
CA TYR A 189 10.82 -10.83 -13.14
C TYR A 189 11.97 -11.58 -13.82
N ARG A 190 11.70 -12.35 -14.89
CA ARG A 190 12.73 -12.90 -15.79
C ARG A 190 13.42 -11.82 -16.62
N PHE A 191 12.83 -10.63 -16.76
CA PHE A 191 13.41 -9.49 -17.46
C PHE A 191 14.27 -8.58 -16.57
N VAL A 192 14.40 -8.91 -15.28
CA VAL A 192 15.28 -8.18 -14.37
C VAL A 192 16.74 -8.30 -14.86
N PRO A 193 17.49 -7.18 -14.97
CA PRO A 193 18.90 -7.23 -15.34
C PRO A 193 19.70 -8.11 -14.38
N GLN A 194 20.67 -8.87 -14.88
CA GLN A 194 21.44 -9.83 -14.08
C GLN A 194 22.11 -9.20 -12.84
N MET A 195 22.59 -7.96 -12.96
CA MET A 195 23.14 -7.21 -11.81
C MET A 195 22.11 -7.05 -10.69
N ILE A 196 20.87 -6.72 -11.04
CA ILE A 196 19.78 -6.59 -10.07
C ILE A 196 19.36 -7.96 -9.55
N ASP A 197 19.41 -8.99 -10.39
CA ASP A 197 19.16 -10.37 -9.97
C ASP A 197 20.18 -10.89 -8.95
N SER A 198 21.46 -10.53 -9.09
CA SER A 198 22.47 -10.80 -8.06
C SER A 198 22.23 -9.97 -6.80
N LEU A 199 21.97 -8.66 -6.94
CA LEU A 199 21.76 -7.77 -5.80
C LEU A 199 20.54 -8.12 -4.96
N ARG A 200 19.48 -8.68 -5.56
CA ARG A 200 18.26 -9.08 -4.82
C ARG A 200 18.37 -10.44 -4.12
N GLN A 201 19.50 -11.14 -4.24
CA GLN A 201 19.74 -12.42 -3.56
C GLN A 201 20.40 -12.20 -2.18
N GLY A 202 20.16 -13.12 -1.24
CA GLY A 202 20.76 -13.06 0.11
C GLY A 202 20.51 -11.72 0.81
N ILE A 203 21.58 -11.12 1.37
CA ILE A 203 21.52 -9.88 2.15
C ILE A 203 20.90 -8.73 1.35
N GLY A 204 21.25 -8.55 0.07
CA GLY A 204 20.69 -7.44 -0.70
C GLY A 204 19.19 -7.59 -0.94
N GLY A 205 18.67 -8.82 -1.03
CA GLY A 205 17.22 -9.08 -1.01
C GLY A 205 16.57 -8.77 0.34
N TRP A 206 17.28 -8.99 1.44
CA TRP A 206 16.82 -8.65 2.79
C TRP A 206 16.78 -7.14 3.04
N LEU A 207 17.74 -6.39 2.49
CA LEU A 207 17.78 -4.94 2.58
C LEU A 207 16.78 -4.28 1.61
N TYR A 208 16.56 -4.87 0.43
CA TYR A 208 15.74 -4.27 -0.62
C TYR A 208 14.75 -5.29 -1.24
N PRO A 209 13.74 -5.74 -0.47
CA PRO A 209 12.85 -6.83 -0.89
C PRO A 209 12.05 -6.54 -2.18
N PHE A 210 11.83 -5.26 -2.51
CA PHE A 210 11.05 -4.82 -3.67
C PHE A 210 11.90 -4.17 -4.79
N LEU A 211 13.24 -4.26 -4.74
CA LEU A 211 14.13 -3.65 -5.73
C LEU A 211 13.75 -4.00 -7.18
N SER A 212 13.40 -5.26 -7.43
CA SER A 212 13.01 -5.71 -8.78
C SER A 212 11.75 -5.03 -9.31
N PHE A 213 10.81 -4.70 -8.43
CA PHE A 213 9.58 -4.03 -8.81
C PHE A 213 9.89 -2.64 -9.39
N TYR A 214 10.67 -1.81 -8.68
CA TYR A 214 11.05 -0.48 -9.16
C TYR A 214 11.90 -0.54 -10.42
N THR A 215 12.85 -1.48 -10.51
CA THR A 215 13.67 -1.66 -11.72
C THR A 215 12.83 -1.93 -12.96
N LEU A 216 11.71 -2.64 -12.83
CA LEU A 216 10.82 -2.93 -13.96
C LEU A 216 9.74 -1.87 -14.16
N MET A 217 9.19 -1.29 -13.10
CA MET A 217 8.09 -0.33 -13.15
C MET A 217 8.56 1.07 -13.56
N MET A 218 9.71 1.56 -13.07
CA MET A 218 10.18 2.92 -13.39
C MET A 218 10.35 3.15 -14.90
N PRO A 219 10.97 2.23 -15.68
CA PRO A 219 11.03 2.37 -17.13
C PRO A 219 9.65 2.39 -17.80
N ARG A 220 8.64 1.72 -17.22
CA ARG A 220 7.26 1.73 -17.73
C ARG A 220 6.58 3.06 -17.46
N ILE A 221 6.74 3.62 -16.26
CA ILE A 221 6.25 4.96 -15.92
C ILE A 221 6.89 6.00 -16.85
N ALA A 222 8.22 5.95 -17.02
CA ALA A 222 8.94 6.85 -17.93
C ALA A 222 8.45 6.72 -19.38
N GLU A 223 8.26 5.49 -19.88
CA GLU A 223 7.71 5.24 -21.20
C GLU A 223 6.30 5.84 -21.36
N VAL A 224 5.44 5.68 -20.35
CA VAL A 224 4.07 6.26 -20.34
C VAL A 224 4.09 7.78 -20.31
N LEU A 225 4.97 8.38 -19.49
CA LEU A 225 5.11 9.84 -19.42
C LEU A 225 5.55 10.46 -20.74
N VAL A 226 6.47 9.79 -21.45
CA VAL A 226 6.99 10.29 -22.73
C VAL A 226 5.96 10.10 -23.86
N THR A 227 5.24 8.98 -23.87
CA THR A 227 4.39 8.60 -25.02
C THR A 227 2.92 8.95 -24.85
N ARG A 228 2.40 8.91 -23.63
CA ARG A 228 0.97 9.07 -23.31
C ARG A 228 0.75 9.60 -21.88
N PRO A 229 1.27 10.80 -21.54
CA PRO A 229 1.25 11.33 -20.17
C PRO A 229 -0.15 11.46 -19.57
N TRP A 230 -1.19 11.64 -20.39
CA TRP A 230 -2.59 11.69 -19.95
C TRP A 230 -3.06 10.42 -19.25
N VAL A 231 -2.42 9.26 -19.50
CA VAL A 231 -2.73 8.00 -18.80
C VAL A 231 -2.40 8.09 -17.32
N LEU A 232 -1.34 8.80 -16.94
CA LEU A 232 -0.97 9.02 -15.53
C LEU A 232 -1.69 10.23 -14.94
N LEU A 233 -1.75 11.35 -15.67
CA LEU A 233 -2.37 12.59 -15.19
C LEU A 233 -3.85 12.47 -14.84
N LYS A 234 -4.59 11.56 -15.48
CA LYS A 234 -6.02 11.39 -15.21
C LYS A 234 -6.31 10.91 -13.79
N TYR A 235 -5.40 10.21 -13.12
CA TYR A 235 -5.63 9.67 -11.78
C TYR A 235 -5.72 10.75 -10.70
N PRO A 236 -4.71 11.64 -10.52
CA PRO A 236 -4.83 12.74 -9.56
C PRO A 236 -5.98 13.68 -9.93
N ILE A 237 -6.24 13.92 -11.22
CA ILE A 237 -7.39 14.73 -11.66
C ILE A 237 -8.73 14.09 -11.25
N ALA A 238 -8.90 12.78 -11.49
CA ALA A 238 -10.12 12.06 -11.13
C ALA A 238 -10.34 12.02 -9.62
N ILE A 239 -9.26 11.86 -8.83
CA ILE A 239 -9.30 11.87 -7.37
C ILE A 239 -9.67 13.26 -6.86
N ALA A 240 -9.04 14.32 -7.37
CA ALA A 240 -9.37 15.69 -7.01
C ALA A 240 -10.83 16.03 -7.34
N ALA A 241 -11.29 15.66 -8.53
CA ALA A 241 -12.69 15.85 -8.94
C ALA A 241 -13.66 15.08 -8.05
N PHE A 242 -13.34 13.81 -7.72
CA PHE A 242 -14.15 13.02 -6.81
C PHE A 242 -14.22 13.64 -5.40
N ASN A 243 -13.09 14.09 -4.86
CA ASN A 243 -13.05 14.74 -3.56
C ASN A 243 -13.85 16.04 -3.55
N ALA A 244 -13.73 16.89 -4.57
CA ALA A 244 -14.53 18.10 -4.70
C ALA A 244 -16.04 17.80 -4.74
N MET A 245 -16.45 16.76 -5.48
CA MET A 245 -17.85 16.30 -5.47
C MET A 245 -18.27 15.78 -4.10
N ALA A 246 -17.45 14.98 -3.43
CA ALA A 246 -17.75 14.44 -2.11
C ALA A 246 -17.89 15.55 -1.06
N ILE A 247 -17.00 16.55 -1.07
CA ILE A 247 -17.06 17.74 -0.20
C ILE A 247 -18.38 18.48 -0.40
N SER A 248 -18.76 18.72 -1.66
CA SER A 248 -20.04 19.35 -2.00
C SER A 248 -21.25 18.53 -1.53
N MET A 249 -21.25 17.21 -1.74
CA MET A 249 -22.32 16.31 -1.29
C MET A 249 -22.46 16.26 0.24
N LEU A 250 -21.34 16.41 0.96
CA LEU A 250 -21.29 16.40 2.42
C LEU A 250 -21.61 17.75 3.05
N GLY A 251 -21.72 18.81 2.25
CA GLY A 251 -21.90 20.18 2.72
C GLY A 251 -20.76 20.66 3.63
N ALA A 252 -19.55 20.14 3.40
CA ALA A 252 -18.37 20.45 4.19
C ALA A 252 -17.47 21.48 3.48
N SER A 253 -16.59 22.14 4.23
CA SER A 253 -15.48 22.91 3.65
C SER A 253 -14.26 22.01 3.39
N GLU A 254 -13.36 22.44 2.50
CA GLU A 254 -12.09 21.73 2.26
C GLU A 254 -11.24 21.66 3.54
N GLU A 255 -11.27 22.73 4.33
CA GLU A 255 -10.53 22.87 5.58
C GLU A 255 -11.05 21.91 6.66
N GLU A 256 -12.38 21.78 6.80
CA GLU A 256 -13.01 20.82 7.72
C GLU A 256 -12.58 19.38 7.39
N VAL A 257 -12.54 19.03 6.10
CA VAL A 257 -12.11 17.71 5.65
C VAL A 257 -10.63 17.47 5.88
N GLU A 258 -9.78 18.46 5.59
CA GLU A 258 -8.34 18.35 5.81
C GLU A 258 -8.02 18.24 7.31
N ASN A 259 -8.74 18.98 8.16
CA ASN A 259 -8.56 18.94 9.60
C ASN A 259 -9.09 17.65 10.23
N ALA A 260 -10.18 17.11 9.68
CA ALA A 260 -10.68 15.79 10.05
C ALA A 260 -9.78 14.63 9.59
N LYS A 261 -8.95 14.83 8.57
CA LYS A 261 -8.14 13.75 7.98
C LYS A 261 -7.15 13.17 9.01
N PRO A 262 -7.09 11.82 9.16
CA PRO A 262 -6.07 11.17 9.99
C PRO A 262 -4.66 11.64 9.67
N SER A 263 -3.83 11.86 10.69
CA SER A 263 -2.49 12.47 10.54
C SER A 263 -1.59 11.72 9.55
N TRP A 264 -1.63 10.40 9.52
CA TRP A 264 -0.84 9.58 8.59
C TRP A 264 -1.33 9.60 7.14
N LEU A 265 -2.53 10.15 6.89
CA LEU A 265 -3.07 10.40 5.54
C LEU A 265 -2.82 11.83 5.07
N VAL A 266 -2.40 12.74 5.96
CA VAL A 266 -2.03 14.10 5.59
C VAL A 266 -0.81 14.06 4.69
N GLY A 267 -0.87 14.80 3.57
CA GLY A 267 0.20 14.83 2.56
C GLY A 267 0.30 13.58 1.69
N LYS A 268 -0.61 12.61 1.83
CA LYS A 268 -0.73 11.49 0.89
C LYS A 268 -1.41 11.92 -0.40
N ASP A 269 -0.88 11.47 -1.52
CA ASP A 269 -1.28 11.95 -2.85
C ASP A 269 -2.58 11.32 -3.34
N TYR A 270 -2.86 10.08 -2.94
CA TYR A 270 -3.97 9.29 -3.48
C TYR A 270 -4.99 8.93 -2.40
N VAL A 271 -5.65 9.94 -1.84
CA VAL A 271 -6.71 9.76 -0.83
C VAL A 271 -8.07 10.21 -1.38
N LEU A 272 -9.07 9.33 -1.33
CA LEU A 272 -10.46 9.64 -1.65
C LEU A 272 -11.26 9.95 -0.37
N LEU A 273 -12.11 10.96 -0.42
CA LEU A 273 -13.17 11.22 0.56
C LEU A 273 -14.45 10.52 0.11
N LEU A 274 -14.99 9.61 0.92
CA LEU A 274 -16.28 8.99 0.61
C LEU A 274 -17.41 10.02 0.74
N PRO A 275 -18.42 10.02 -0.16
CA PRO A 275 -19.50 11.01 -0.18
C PRO A 275 -20.60 10.70 0.85
N HIS A 276 -20.22 10.14 1.99
CA HIS A 276 -21.08 9.86 3.15
C HIS A 276 -20.23 9.86 4.42
N ARG A 277 -20.90 10.04 5.55
CA ARG A 277 -20.30 9.98 6.89
C ARG A 277 -20.52 8.59 7.49
N ASP A 278 -19.68 8.23 8.46
CA ASP A 278 -19.92 7.05 9.28
C ASP A 278 -21.09 7.26 10.27
N ASP A 279 -21.46 6.21 11.00
CA ASP A 279 -22.56 6.25 11.98
C ASP A 279 -22.35 7.29 13.10
N ALA A 280 -21.11 7.72 13.33
CA ALA A 280 -20.75 8.75 14.29
C ALA A 280 -20.58 10.14 13.64
N GLY A 281 -21.03 10.31 12.39
CA GLY A 281 -20.99 11.58 11.67
C GLY A 281 -19.60 11.98 11.16
N ASN A 282 -18.62 11.10 11.19
CA ASN A 282 -17.27 11.42 10.74
C ASN A 282 -17.07 11.22 9.24
N PHE A 283 -16.13 11.96 8.69
CA PHE A 283 -15.65 11.76 7.32
C PHE A 283 -14.95 10.40 7.20
N GLN A 284 -15.16 9.73 6.07
CA GLN A 284 -14.48 8.49 5.74
C GLN A 284 -13.53 8.67 4.56
N PHE A 285 -12.29 8.19 4.71
CA PHE A 285 -11.22 8.32 3.73
C PHE A 285 -10.77 6.96 3.22
N VAL A 286 -10.46 6.87 1.93
CA VAL A 286 -9.86 5.68 1.31
C VAL A 286 -8.47 6.03 0.80
N SER A 287 -7.42 5.42 1.35
CA SER A 287 -6.07 5.54 0.78
C SER A 287 -5.88 4.56 -0.38
N LEU A 288 -5.44 5.09 -1.51
CA LEU A 288 -5.10 4.31 -2.70
C LEU A 288 -3.59 4.25 -2.91
N ASP A 289 -2.77 4.76 -1.98
CA ASP A 289 -1.30 4.80 -2.09
C ASP A 289 -0.69 3.39 -2.23
N TYR A 290 -1.34 2.36 -1.68
CA TYR A 290 -0.92 0.96 -1.88
C TYR A 290 -1.44 0.32 -3.17
N THR A 291 -2.35 0.98 -3.89
CA THR A 291 -2.90 0.52 -5.17
C THR A 291 -2.20 1.20 -6.34
N PHE A 292 -1.87 2.49 -6.20
CA PHE A 292 -1.10 3.27 -7.16
C PHE A 292 0.40 3.03 -6.96
N PRO A 293 1.10 2.40 -7.92
CA PRO A 293 2.50 2.05 -7.78
C PRO A 293 3.46 3.19 -8.14
N PHE A 294 3.00 4.43 -8.14
CA PHE A 294 3.72 5.60 -8.63
C PHE A 294 3.47 6.82 -7.77
N GLY A 295 4.44 7.75 -7.76
CA GLY A 295 4.37 8.99 -7.00
C GLY A 295 3.47 10.04 -7.66
N LYS A 296 3.62 11.30 -7.25
CA LYS A 296 2.81 12.43 -7.71
C LYS A 296 3.32 13.11 -8.99
N PRO A 297 2.50 13.94 -9.66
CA PRO A 297 2.95 14.70 -10.83
C PRO A 297 4.24 15.49 -10.62
N GLU A 298 4.43 16.09 -9.43
CA GLU A 298 5.60 16.90 -9.07
C GLU A 298 6.90 16.08 -9.04
N THR A 299 6.80 14.78 -8.79
CA THR A 299 7.93 13.85 -8.82
C THR A 299 8.01 13.08 -10.14
N ALA A 300 7.32 13.56 -11.19
CA ALA A 300 7.15 12.85 -12.46
C ALA A 300 6.66 11.41 -12.25
N PHE A 301 5.71 11.22 -11.32
CA PHE A 301 5.16 9.93 -10.93
C PHE A 301 6.19 8.91 -10.42
N ILE A 302 7.42 9.34 -10.10
CA ILE A 302 8.39 8.51 -9.40
C ILE A 302 8.09 8.62 -7.91
N ASP A 303 7.93 7.48 -7.23
CA ASP A 303 7.74 7.48 -5.78
C ASP A 303 9.08 7.69 -5.06
N ILE A 304 9.52 8.96 -5.03
CA ILE A 304 10.78 9.38 -4.42
C ILE A 304 10.74 9.14 -2.91
N ASP A 305 9.60 9.39 -2.25
CA ASP A 305 9.47 9.22 -0.81
C ASP A 305 9.64 7.76 -0.42
N GLN A 306 9.01 6.84 -1.16
CA GLN A 306 9.19 5.42 -0.94
C GLN A 306 10.61 4.96 -1.30
N LEU A 307 11.23 5.49 -2.36
CA LEU A 307 12.62 5.21 -2.70
C LEU A 307 13.59 5.69 -1.61
N MET A 308 13.35 6.86 -1.05
CA MET A 308 14.11 7.40 0.08
C MET A 308 13.85 6.62 1.37
N MET A 309 12.61 6.17 1.60
CA MET A 309 12.29 5.27 2.71
C MET A 309 13.01 3.92 2.55
N PHE A 310 13.09 3.36 1.34
CA PHE A 310 13.88 2.17 1.05
C PHE A 310 15.38 2.39 1.30
N ALA A 311 15.91 3.56 0.98
CA ALA A 311 17.30 3.90 1.26
C ALA A 311 17.57 4.08 2.76
N LYS A 312 16.63 4.68 3.50
CA LYS A 312 16.76 4.99 4.94
C LYS A 312 16.41 3.80 5.84
N SER A 313 15.54 2.91 5.37
CA SER A 313 15.03 1.76 6.12
C SER A 313 15.30 0.48 5.31
N PRO A 314 16.46 -0.16 5.53
CA PRO A 314 16.85 -1.32 4.74
C PRO A 314 15.98 -2.53 5.11
N GLY A 315 14.83 -2.67 4.43
CA GLY A 315 13.98 -3.86 4.43
C GLY A 315 13.72 -4.42 5.82
N LEU A 316 14.03 -5.70 6.01
CA LEU A 316 13.83 -6.41 7.28
C LEU A 316 14.79 -5.97 8.40
N MET A 317 15.92 -5.36 8.07
CA MET A 317 16.85 -4.81 9.06
C MET A 317 16.27 -3.58 9.76
N SER A 318 15.29 -2.91 9.14
CA SER A 318 14.56 -1.81 9.77
C SER A 318 13.92 -2.22 11.09
N ILE A 319 13.49 -3.49 11.25
CA ILE A 319 12.90 -3.97 12.51
C ILE A 319 13.89 -3.82 13.67
N PHE A 320 15.15 -4.24 13.47
CA PHE A 320 16.19 -4.14 14.50
C PHE A 320 16.60 -2.69 14.75
N ILE A 321 16.74 -1.89 13.68
CA ILE A 321 17.09 -0.46 13.79
C ILE A 321 15.99 0.31 14.52
N ASN A 322 14.72 0.05 14.19
CA ASN A 322 13.57 0.70 14.79
C ASN A 322 13.44 0.34 16.28
N ILE A 323 13.68 -0.92 16.66
CA ILE A 323 13.71 -1.34 18.07
C ILE A 323 14.86 -0.65 18.81
N ALA A 324 16.07 -0.63 18.24
CA ALA A 324 17.23 -0.01 18.86
C ALA A 324 17.03 1.50 19.08
N ASN A 325 16.36 2.17 18.14
CA ASN A 325 16.07 3.60 18.22
C ASN A 325 14.73 3.94 18.88
N ASN A 326 13.96 2.93 19.33
CA ASN A 326 12.57 3.07 19.79
C ASN A 326 11.71 3.94 18.85
N TYR A 327 11.83 3.73 17.55
CA TYR A 327 11.15 4.56 16.56
C TYR A 327 10.79 3.76 15.31
N ASP A 328 9.51 3.64 15.03
CA ASP A 328 9.02 3.01 13.82
C ASP A 328 9.00 4.03 12.67
N ASN A 329 9.92 3.84 11.72
CA ASN A 329 10.02 4.65 10.51
C ASN A 329 8.82 4.52 9.55
N PHE A 330 7.99 3.48 9.69
CA PHE A 330 6.81 3.28 8.86
C PHE A 330 5.61 4.07 9.38
N THR A 331 5.38 4.07 10.70
CA THR A 331 4.30 4.84 11.33
C THR A 331 4.73 6.24 11.76
N ASN A 332 6.03 6.54 11.72
CA ASN A 332 6.63 7.76 12.27
C ASN A 332 6.25 7.99 13.74
N SER A 333 6.30 6.93 14.55
CA SER A 333 5.95 6.99 15.96
C SER A 333 6.90 6.15 16.81
N LYS A 334 6.98 6.45 18.11
CA LYS A 334 7.69 5.57 19.05
C LYS A 334 7.04 4.19 19.10
N ILE A 335 7.84 3.15 19.37
CA ILE A 335 7.32 1.78 19.55
C ILE A 335 6.72 1.64 20.95
N TYR A 336 7.37 2.25 21.94
CA TYR A 336 6.89 2.36 23.31
C TYR A 336 7.19 3.75 23.86
N GLU A 337 6.44 4.17 24.87
CA GLU A 337 6.71 5.44 25.56
C GLU A 337 7.80 5.26 26.61
N ASP A 338 8.60 6.30 26.83
CA ASP A 338 9.67 6.25 27.82
C ASP A 338 9.12 6.05 29.24
N THR A 339 7.87 6.45 29.47
CA THR A 339 7.10 6.30 30.72
C THR A 339 6.47 4.92 30.90
N ASP A 340 6.46 4.05 29.88
CA ASP A 340 5.88 2.71 30.00
C ASP A 340 6.63 1.84 31.03
N LEU A 341 5.91 0.92 31.69
CA LEU A 341 6.53 -0.08 32.55
C LEU A 341 7.40 -1.05 31.73
N LYS A 342 8.40 -1.68 32.37
CA LYS A 342 9.32 -2.60 31.67
C LYS A 342 8.60 -3.77 30.99
N GLU A 343 7.54 -4.27 31.62
CA GLU A 343 6.72 -5.36 31.06
C GLU A 343 5.94 -4.87 29.83
N ASP A 344 5.31 -3.69 29.91
CA ASP A 344 4.60 -3.08 28.79
C ASP A 344 5.55 -2.80 27.60
N LYS A 345 6.76 -2.30 27.86
CA LYS A 345 7.78 -2.08 26.82
C LYS A 345 8.13 -3.39 26.11
N ARG A 346 8.37 -4.46 26.87
CA ARG A 346 8.66 -5.79 26.30
C ARG A 346 7.51 -6.29 25.45
N ASP A 347 6.28 -6.18 25.95
CA ASP A 347 5.10 -6.69 25.26
C ASP A 347 4.82 -5.87 23.97
N LYS A 348 5.03 -4.54 23.99
CA LYS A 348 4.99 -3.68 22.79
C LYS A 348 6.07 -4.04 21.77
N ILE A 349 7.30 -4.34 22.22
CA ILE A 349 8.38 -4.80 21.32
C ILE A 349 8.03 -6.16 20.70
N ILE A 350 7.53 -7.11 21.49
CA ILE A 350 7.10 -8.42 20.99
C ILE A 350 5.97 -8.25 19.98
N GLU A 351 4.98 -7.41 20.28
CA GLU A 351 3.90 -7.09 19.36
C GLU A 351 4.43 -6.45 18.07
N TYR A 352 5.37 -5.52 18.16
CA TYR A 352 6.01 -4.90 17.01
C TYR A 352 6.74 -5.94 16.14
N VAL A 353 7.54 -6.83 16.73
CA VAL A 353 8.24 -7.91 16.01
C VAL A 353 7.24 -8.87 15.38
N ALA A 354 6.23 -9.32 16.13
CA ALA A 354 5.20 -10.23 15.64
C ALA A 354 4.40 -9.60 14.48
N ARG A 355 4.08 -8.31 14.56
CA ARG A 355 3.42 -7.56 13.48
C ARG A 355 4.32 -7.42 12.24
N ASN A 356 5.64 -7.30 12.38
CA ASN A 356 6.55 -7.10 11.25
C ASN A 356 7.08 -8.40 10.62
N LEU A 357 7.22 -9.48 11.39
CA LEU A 357 7.71 -10.79 10.91
C LEU A 357 6.60 -11.82 10.73
N GLY A 358 5.50 -11.71 11.47
CA GLY A 358 4.40 -12.66 11.44
C GLY A 358 3.50 -12.52 10.20
N PRO A 359 2.66 -13.53 9.92
CA PRO A 359 1.73 -13.51 8.79
C PRO A 359 0.74 -12.34 8.86
N GLY A 360 0.54 -11.65 7.72
CA GLY A 360 -0.33 -10.47 7.66
C GLY A 360 -1.78 -10.78 8.03
N PHE A 361 -2.29 -11.96 7.67
CA PHE A 361 -3.67 -12.38 7.98
C PHE A 361 -3.97 -12.40 9.49
N ILE A 362 -2.98 -12.65 10.35
CA ILE A 362 -3.20 -12.71 11.81
C ILE A 362 -3.62 -11.35 12.33
N THR A 363 -2.96 -10.27 11.88
CA THR A 363 -3.32 -8.91 12.29
C THR A 363 -4.75 -8.56 11.88
N HIS A 364 -5.18 -8.98 10.69
CA HIS A 364 -6.55 -8.76 10.23
C HIS A 364 -7.58 -9.60 11.00
N ALA A 365 -7.29 -10.87 11.26
CA ALA A 365 -8.15 -11.75 12.05
C ALA A 365 -8.30 -11.24 13.50
N LEU A 366 -7.21 -10.79 14.11
CA LEU A 366 -7.23 -10.17 15.43
C LEU A 366 -8.04 -8.87 15.44
N ASN A 367 -7.89 -8.02 14.43
CA ASN A 367 -8.70 -6.80 14.33
C ASN A 367 -10.20 -7.12 14.19
N LEU A 368 -10.58 -8.08 13.35
CA LEU A 368 -11.97 -8.53 13.23
C LEU A 368 -12.50 -9.10 14.56
N TRP A 369 -11.70 -9.91 15.25
CA TRP A 369 -12.07 -10.44 16.55
C TRP A 369 -12.26 -9.31 17.57
N ARG A 370 -11.31 -8.38 17.72
CA ARG A 370 -11.43 -7.27 18.67
C ARG A 370 -12.66 -6.39 18.40
N VAL A 371 -12.95 -6.11 17.13
CA VAL A 371 -14.15 -5.37 16.72
C VAL A 371 -15.43 -6.14 17.05
N SER A 372 -15.43 -7.47 16.86
CA SER A 372 -16.56 -8.32 17.28
C SER A 372 -16.80 -8.33 18.80
N GLN A 373 -15.77 -8.01 19.60
CA GLN A 373 -15.87 -7.85 21.04
C GLN A 373 -16.28 -6.42 21.47
N GLY A 374 -16.52 -5.51 20.52
CA GLY A 374 -16.89 -4.13 20.79
C GLY A 374 -15.71 -3.27 21.26
N GLU A 375 -14.49 -3.57 20.82
CA GLU A 375 -13.32 -2.74 21.10
C GLU A 375 -13.57 -1.29 20.65
N THR A 376 -13.37 -0.36 21.58
CA THR A 376 -13.40 1.07 21.32
C THR A 376 -11.98 1.58 21.04
N THR A 377 -11.88 2.60 20.21
CA THR A 377 -10.65 3.33 19.92
C THR A 377 -10.93 4.81 19.80
N GLY A 378 -9.89 5.61 19.98
CA GLY A 378 -9.99 7.06 19.87
C GLY A 378 -9.89 7.72 21.22
N PHE A 379 -9.19 8.85 21.22
CA PHE A 379 -9.08 9.79 22.32
C PHE A 379 -9.14 11.18 21.70
N PRO A 380 -9.83 12.16 22.32
CA PRO A 380 -10.47 12.10 23.62
C PRO A 380 -11.85 11.44 23.60
N ILE A 381 -12.47 11.27 22.42
CA ILE A 381 -13.77 10.61 22.28
C ILE A 381 -13.56 9.15 21.91
N GLU A 382 -13.97 8.25 22.79
CA GLU A 382 -14.01 6.81 22.50
C GLU A 382 -15.03 6.54 21.38
N ARG A 383 -14.63 5.78 20.36
CA ARG A 383 -15.49 5.35 19.25
C ARG A 383 -15.45 3.84 19.14
N VAL A 384 -16.61 3.20 18.96
CA VAL A 384 -16.65 1.78 18.65
C VAL A 384 -16.03 1.59 17.27
N LYS A 385 -15.06 0.67 17.14
CA LYS A 385 -14.52 0.36 15.81
C LYS A 385 -15.63 -0.19 14.92
N GLU A 386 -15.75 0.36 13.72
CA GLU A 386 -16.77 -0.08 12.78
C GLU A 386 -16.40 -1.43 12.13
N MET A 387 -17.34 -2.38 12.15
CA MET A 387 -17.16 -3.69 11.51
C MET A 387 -16.98 -3.56 10.00
N GLY A 388 -17.76 -2.67 9.35
CA GLY A 388 -17.69 -2.42 7.92
C GLY A 388 -16.28 -2.01 7.46
N GLN A 389 -15.70 -1.01 8.12
CA GLN A 389 -14.32 -0.55 7.84
C GLN A 389 -13.26 -1.63 8.11
N THR A 390 -13.45 -2.44 9.15
CA THR A 390 -12.48 -3.50 9.49
C THR A 390 -12.50 -4.62 8.46
N VAL A 391 -13.71 -4.99 8.00
CA VAL A 391 -13.90 -5.93 6.89
C VAL A 391 -13.30 -5.34 5.61
N SER A 392 -13.60 -4.09 5.28
CA SER A 392 -13.07 -3.45 4.06
C SER A 392 -11.53 -3.43 4.04
N ARG A 393 -10.88 -3.08 5.16
CA ARG A 393 -9.43 -3.08 5.31
C ARG A 393 -8.84 -4.48 5.14
N THR A 394 -9.55 -5.51 5.59
CA THR A 394 -9.17 -6.92 5.41
C THR A 394 -9.35 -7.36 3.96
N LEU A 395 -10.25 -6.74 3.23
CA LEU A 395 -10.47 -6.95 1.80
C LEU A 395 -9.64 -6.00 0.91
N GLY A 396 -8.61 -5.36 1.45
CA GLY A 396 -7.69 -4.53 0.65
C GLY A 396 -8.16 -3.11 0.40
N VAL A 397 -9.36 -2.73 0.87
CA VAL A 397 -9.92 -1.37 0.71
C VAL A 397 -9.79 -0.61 2.03
N PRO A 398 -8.75 0.23 2.19
CA PRO A 398 -8.43 0.81 3.48
C PRO A 398 -9.28 2.06 3.74
N ILE A 399 -10.46 1.84 4.31
CA ILE A 399 -11.39 2.89 4.73
C ILE A 399 -11.04 3.32 6.15
N TYR A 400 -10.88 4.62 6.40
CA TYR A 400 -10.56 5.19 7.71
C TYR A 400 -11.52 6.32 8.06
N SER A 401 -12.11 6.27 9.26
CA SER A 401 -12.75 7.46 9.84
C SER A 401 -11.71 8.50 10.22
N GLY A 402 -12.00 9.75 9.91
CA GLY A 402 -11.36 10.92 10.51
C GLY A 402 -12.28 11.58 11.54
N GLY A 403 -12.17 12.89 11.71
CA GLY A 403 -13.12 13.70 12.48
C GLY A 403 -12.48 14.46 13.65
N TYR A 404 -13.25 14.55 14.75
CA TYR A 404 -12.90 15.39 15.90
C TYR A 404 -11.59 14.99 16.59
N ASN A 405 -11.35 13.68 16.80
CA ASN A 405 -10.17 13.20 17.51
C ASN A 405 -8.89 13.59 16.77
N GLU A 406 -8.92 13.51 15.44
CA GLU A 406 -7.83 13.85 14.55
C GLU A 406 -7.53 15.35 14.61
N ALA A 407 -8.56 16.19 14.58
CA ALA A 407 -8.44 17.63 14.75
C ALA A 407 -7.91 18.00 16.16
N TYR A 408 -8.41 17.33 17.20
CA TYR A 408 -7.95 17.51 18.58
C TYR A 408 -6.46 17.20 18.73
N TRP A 409 -5.97 16.07 18.20
CA TRP A 409 -4.56 15.73 18.27
C TRP A 409 -3.68 16.68 17.46
N LYS A 410 -4.17 17.21 16.34
CA LYS A 410 -3.45 18.27 15.60
C LYS A 410 -3.27 19.52 16.47
N ILE A 411 -4.31 19.95 17.18
CA ILE A 411 -4.22 21.09 18.10
C ILE A 411 -3.25 20.77 19.24
N ARG A 412 -3.38 19.61 19.89
CA ARG A 412 -2.48 19.20 20.98
C ARG A 412 -1.01 19.17 20.57
N ASN A 413 -0.72 18.65 19.38
CA ASN A 413 0.64 18.63 18.87
C ASN A 413 1.15 20.06 18.61
N LEU A 414 0.32 20.96 18.10
CA LEU A 414 0.68 22.37 17.92
C LEU A 414 0.91 23.09 19.26
N GLU A 415 0.11 22.80 20.28
CA GLU A 415 0.32 23.30 21.66
C GLU A 415 1.67 22.81 22.21
N GLU A 416 1.97 21.51 22.09
CA GLU A 416 3.25 20.94 22.53
C GLU A 416 4.44 21.53 21.76
N GLU A 417 4.29 21.76 20.46
CA GLU A 417 5.32 22.45 19.67
C GLU A 417 5.52 23.90 20.14
N ILE A 418 4.46 24.63 20.50
CA ILE A 418 4.57 25.97 21.08
C ILE A 418 5.34 25.92 22.40
N ASP A 419 4.97 25.02 23.31
CA ASP A 419 5.65 24.87 24.61
C ASP A 419 7.15 24.59 24.44
N ASN A 420 7.50 23.72 23.49
CA ASN A 420 8.88 23.41 23.16
C ASN A 420 9.64 24.61 22.58
N ILE A 421 9.00 25.40 21.72
CA ILE A 421 9.56 26.63 21.13
C ILE A 421 9.74 27.70 22.20
N GLU A 422 8.78 27.88 23.11
CA GLU A 422 8.87 28.80 24.25
C GLU A 422 10.00 28.41 25.21
N TYR A 423 10.12 27.11 25.51
CA TYR A 423 11.22 26.59 26.33
C TYR A 423 12.59 26.87 25.69
N ALA A 424 12.73 26.56 24.39
CA ALA A 424 13.95 26.83 23.64
C ALA A 424 14.26 28.34 23.55
N TYR A 425 13.23 29.18 23.44
CA TYR A 425 13.37 30.62 23.48
C TYR A 425 13.85 31.11 24.85
N GLY A 426 13.30 30.58 25.94
CA GLY A 426 13.77 30.86 27.30
C GLY A 426 15.25 30.49 27.50
N LEU A 427 15.69 29.35 26.97
CA LEU A 427 17.10 28.95 26.98
C LEU A 427 17.99 29.90 26.17
N LEU A 428 17.54 30.35 24.99
CA LEU A 428 18.25 31.32 24.17
C LEU A 428 18.48 32.64 24.92
N LEU A 429 17.42 33.17 25.56
CA LEU A 429 17.49 34.41 26.33
C LEU A 429 18.45 34.30 27.51
N SER A 430 18.45 33.14 28.17
CA SER A 430 19.27 32.84 29.34
C SER A 430 20.74 32.54 29.00
N ASN A 431 21.09 32.34 27.73
CA ASN A 431 22.44 31.97 27.33
C ASN A 431 23.39 33.21 27.35
N PRO A 432 24.44 33.23 28.19
CA PRO A 432 25.36 34.36 28.28
C PRO A 432 26.32 34.46 27.10
N ASN A 433 26.48 33.40 26.29
CA ASN A 433 27.42 33.34 25.17
C ASN A 433 26.85 33.89 23.85
N ILE A 434 25.62 34.40 23.85
CA ILE A 434 24.94 34.93 22.67
C ILE A 434 24.74 36.43 22.88
N SER A 435 25.10 37.24 21.88
CA SER A 435 24.93 38.70 21.96
C SER A 435 23.46 39.11 21.99
N ASP A 436 23.17 40.26 22.60
CA ASP A 436 21.80 40.77 22.74
C ASP A 436 21.14 41.04 21.38
N GLU A 437 21.91 41.50 20.39
CA GLU A 437 21.44 41.71 19.02
C GLU A 437 21.00 40.39 18.35
N GLU A 438 21.78 39.32 18.54
CA GLU A 438 21.45 38.00 18.00
C GLU A 438 20.27 37.35 18.75
N LYS A 439 20.13 37.60 20.06
CA LYS A 439 18.96 37.20 20.85
C LYS A 439 17.69 37.90 20.36
N LEU A 440 17.75 39.20 20.07
CA LEU A 440 16.64 39.97 19.50
C LEU A 440 16.22 39.42 18.13
N ARG A 441 17.20 39.21 17.24
CA ARG A 441 16.95 38.67 15.89
C ARG A 441 16.31 37.29 15.93
N LYS A 442 16.88 36.36 16.70
CA LYS A 442 16.33 35.01 16.86
C LYS A 442 15.00 35.04 17.61
N GLY A 443 14.87 35.86 18.65
CA GLY A 443 13.63 35.98 19.42
C GLY A 443 12.43 36.40 18.58
N LYS A 444 12.63 37.26 17.58
CA LYS A 444 11.60 37.55 16.58
C LYS A 444 11.17 36.30 15.81
N LEU A 445 12.12 35.50 15.33
CA LEU A 445 11.82 34.24 14.64
C LEU A 445 11.03 33.26 15.52
N PHE A 446 11.39 33.12 16.80
CA PHE A 446 10.64 32.30 17.76
C PHE A 446 9.19 32.83 17.92
N THR A 447 9.02 34.14 18.08
CA THR A 447 7.70 34.77 18.27
C THR A 447 6.81 34.64 17.03
N ASP A 448 7.38 34.87 15.84
CA ASP A 448 6.68 34.73 14.56
C ASP A 448 6.20 33.27 14.38
N GLU A 449 7.03 32.29 14.76
CA GLU A 449 6.74 30.87 14.62
C GLU A 449 5.73 30.33 15.66
N ILE A 450 5.68 30.93 16.86
CA ILE A 450 4.60 30.72 17.84
C ILE A 450 3.30 31.30 17.30
N THR A 451 3.31 32.54 16.80
CA THR A 451 2.13 33.22 16.27
C THR A 451 1.50 32.42 15.14
N ARG A 452 2.32 31.93 14.20
CA ARG A 452 1.88 31.06 13.10
C ARG A 452 1.18 29.78 13.58
N ARG A 453 1.66 29.16 14.67
CA ARG A 453 1.02 27.96 15.24
C ARG A 453 -0.29 28.29 15.93
N ILE A 454 -0.36 29.42 16.64
CA ILE A 454 -1.60 29.90 17.26
C ILE A 454 -2.67 30.16 16.19
N GLU A 455 -2.32 30.84 15.10
CA GLU A 455 -3.21 31.06 13.96
C GLU A 455 -3.73 29.73 13.39
N LYS A 456 -2.84 28.74 13.25
CA LYS A 456 -3.23 27.40 12.80
C LYS A 456 -4.12 26.65 13.79
N ILE A 457 -3.91 26.80 15.10
CA ILE A 457 -4.81 26.26 16.12
C ILE A 457 -6.19 26.89 15.99
N GLN A 458 -6.26 28.21 15.77
CA GLN A 458 -7.53 28.93 15.60
C GLN A 458 -8.26 28.46 14.34
N GLU A 459 -7.56 28.32 13.21
CA GLU A 459 -8.06 27.74 11.96
C GLU A 459 -8.69 26.36 12.20
N ILE A 460 -7.92 25.42 12.76
CA ILE A 460 -8.41 24.05 13.06
C ILE A 460 -9.59 24.07 14.03
N SER A 461 -9.60 24.97 15.01
CA SER A 461 -10.68 25.09 15.98
C SER A 461 -11.97 25.63 15.35
N THR A 462 -11.87 26.51 14.35
CA THR A 462 -13.04 27.08 13.67
C THR A 462 -13.64 26.13 12.64
N SER A 463 -12.83 25.29 12.01
CA SER A 463 -13.25 24.25 11.06
C SER A 463 -13.34 22.85 11.69
N MET A 464 -13.43 22.77 13.02
CA MET A 464 -13.49 21.48 13.69
C MET A 464 -14.82 20.76 13.39
N PRO A 465 -14.79 19.47 13.00
CA PRO A 465 -16.02 18.71 12.79
C PRO A 465 -16.83 18.65 14.09
N GLY A 466 -18.12 19.00 14.03
CA GLY A 466 -19.00 18.98 15.19
C GLY A 466 -19.10 17.58 15.83
N THR A 467 -19.12 17.54 17.16
CA THR A 467 -19.31 16.30 17.93
C THR A 467 -20.77 15.86 17.90
N GLN A 468 -21.15 14.96 16.98
CA GLN A 468 -22.45 14.31 17.07
C GLN A 468 -22.40 13.14 18.05
N GLN A 469 -22.92 13.40 19.26
CA GLN A 469 -23.39 12.58 20.39
C GLN A 469 -22.95 11.10 20.56
N GLU A 470 -22.71 10.77 21.84
CA GLU A 470 -22.30 9.47 22.39
C GLU A 470 -23.11 8.27 21.87
N PRO A 471 -22.46 7.19 21.38
CA PRO A 471 -23.13 5.92 21.22
C PRO A 471 -23.46 5.36 22.60
N THR A 472 -24.75 5.07 22.83
CA THR A 472 -25.25 4.38 24.03
C THR A 472 -24.41 3.13 24.32
N ARG A 473 -23.65 3.16 25.42
CA ARG A 473 -22.86 2.02 25.94
C ARG A 473 -23.77 0.82 26.22
N THR A 474 -23.86 -0.12 25.28
CA THR A 474 -24.31 -1.49 25.60
C THR A 474 -23.09 -2.31 25.98
N THR A 475 -22.91 -2.53 27.27
CA THR A 475 -21.79 -3.31 27.84
C THR A 475 -21.96 -4.80 27.53
N PRO A 476 -20.95 -5.50 26.95
CA PRO A 476 -20.80 -6.93 27.15
C PRO A 476 -19.54 -7.19 27.99
N LYS A 477 -19.72 -7.48 29.28
CA LYS A 477 -18.67 -8.10 30.10
C LYS A 477 -18.46 -9.54 29.64
N LYS A 478 -17.30 -9.89 29.06
CA LYS A 478 -16.73 -11.24 29.18
C LYS A 478 -15.21 -11.21 29.29
N LYS A 479 -14.71 -11.89 30.34
CA LYS A 479 -13.29 -12.13 30.61
C LYS A 479 -12.70 -13.11 29.60
N ILE A 480 -11.43 -12.89 29.28
CA ILE A 480 -10.54 -13.73 28.47
C ILE A 480 -10.50 -15.17 29.04
N PRO A 481 -10.65 -16.24 28.23
CA PRO A 481 -10.31 -17.59 28.63
C PRO A 481 -8.96 -17.97 28.01
N PHE A 482 -7.85 -17.59 28.66
CA PHE A 482 -6.57 -18.24 28.44
C PHE A 482 -6.00 -18.62 29.80
N GLY A 483 -6.21 -19.88 30.17
CA GLY A 483 -5.76 -20.49 31.41
C GLY A 483 -6.44 -21.85 31.60
N ASN A 484 -5.64 -22.91 31.45
CA ASN A 484 -5.93 -24.34 31.61
C ASN A 484 -6.51 -25.07 30.39
N LYS A 485 -5.62 -25.51 29.49
CA LYS A 485 -5.11 -26.88 29.50
C LYS A 485 -3.86 -27.01 28.63
#